data_AF-A0A268EI83-F1
#
_entry.id   AF-A0A268EI83-F1
#
_cell.length_a   1.000
_cell.length_b   1.000
_cell.length_c   1.000
_cell.angle_alpha   90.00
_cell.angle_beta   90.00
_cell.angle_gamma   90.00
#
_symmetry.space_group_name_H-M   'P 1'
#
loop_
_entity.id
_entity.type
_entity.pdbx_description
1 polymer ?
#
loop_
_entity_poly.entity_id
_entity_poly.type
_entity_poly.pdbx_seq_one_letter_code
_entity_poly.pdbx_strand_id
1 'polypeptide(L)'
;MEITPFSIGKQYDTVVNGQIWSFTFDGVDPEDEDLYFITWSTGEEEIHSKEDLLRGIEEVDILRAAGIVYPRGVSDQDQYEALRSVMDQPTYRFGGMVVPRAMVLTCNFAPEHYYLETRARFDSEYMGFEYDPANSLLNITSPDPDAQLPDWVMDRLPVSAVMRINQDSVHKKTIIVVKLQETPS
;
A
#
# COMPACT_ATOMS: atom_id res chain seq x y z
N MET A 1 4.92 7.15 36.39
CA MET A 1 5.55 7.02 35.06
C MET A 1 4.87 5.88 34.38
N GLU A 2 3.82 6.18 33.62
CA GLU A 2 3.43 5.27 32.56
C GLU A 2 4.60 5.17 31.59
N ILE A 3 4.94 3.96 31.20
CA ILE A 3 5.99 3.70 30.23
C ILE A 3 5.35 3.99 28.87
N THR A 4 5.77 5.07 28.20
CA THR A 4 5.40 5.31 26.81
C THR A 4 5.79 4.07 25.99
N PRO A 5 4.86 3.50 25.19
CA PRO A 5 5.16 2.31 24.38
C PRO A 5 6.20 2.59 23.28
N PHE A 6 6.48 3.88 23.02
CA PHE A 6 7.43 4.34 22.03
C PHE A 6 8.79 4.74 22.64
N SER A 7 9.84 4.48 21.87
CA SER A 7 11.21 4.87 22.20
C SER A 7 11.62 6.04 21.32
N ILE A 8 12.15 7.10 21.91
CA ILE A 8 12.59 8.30 21.18
C ILE A 8 13.62 7.93 20.10
N GLY A 9 13.45 8.49 18.91
CA GLY A 9 14.30 8.24 17.74
C GLY A 9 14.05 6.90 17.04
N LYS A 10 13.01 6.14 17.44
CA LYS A 10 12.58 4.95 16.71
C LYS A 10 11.49 5.28 15.71
N GLN A 11 11.52 4.57 14.60
CA GLN A 11 10.52 4.65 13.54
C GLN A 11 9.41 3.65 13.78
N TYR A 12 8.18 4.10 13.57
CA TYR A 12 6.95 3.35 13.69
C TYR A 12 6.09 3.54 12.44
N ASP A 13 5.14 2.63 12.23
CA ASP A 13 4.19 2.68 11.12
C ASP A 13 2.78 2.79 11.68
N THR A 14 1.98 3.73 11.18
CA THR A 14 0.61 3.97 11.64
C THR A 14 -0.32 4.25 10.46
N VAL A 15 -1.61 3.92 10.61
CA VAL A 15 -2.63 4.26 9.62
C VAL A 15 -3.17 5.67 9.88
N VAL A 16 -3.06 6.56 8.89
CA VAL A 16 -3.68 7.90 8.88
C VAL A 16 -4.55 7.99 7.63
N ASN A 17 -5.84 8.29 7.79
CA ASN A 17 -6.80 8.40 6.68
C ASN A 17 -6.82 7.17 5.74
N GLY A 18 -6.64 5.96 6.30
CA GLY A 18 -6.60 4.71 5.54
C GLY A 18 -5.28 4.45 4.78
N GLN A 19 -4.23 5.22 5.08
CA GLN A 19 -2.90 5.10 4.48
C GLN A 19 -1.88 4.76 5.56
N ILE A 20 -0.94 3.85 5.30
CA ILE A 20 0.17 3.62 6.23
C ILE A 20 1.22 4.72 6.03
N TRP A 21 1.49 5.45 7.09
CA TRP A 21 2.54 6.45 7.20
C TRP A 21 3.60 5.96 8.18
N SER A 22 4.85 6.34 7.95
CA SER A 22 5.91 6.14 8.93
C SER A 22 6.26 7.43 9.63
N PHE A 23 6.52 7.35 10.92
CA PHE A 23 6.98 8.49 11.71
C PHE A 23 8.11 8.08 12.64
N THR A 24 8.95 9.04 13.00
CA THR A 24 9.90 8.95 14.10
C THR A 24 9.26 9.55 15.34
N PHE A 25 9.32 8.84 16.46
CA PHE A 25 8.84 9.37 17.73
C PHE A 25 9.90 10.29 18.35
N ASP A 26 9.57 11.56 18.57
CA ASP A 26 10.53 12.57 19.03
C ASP A 26 10.40 12.88 20.52
N GLY A 27 9.19 12.74 21.08
CA GLY A 27 8.96 12.94 22.50
C GLY A 27 7.50 13.10 22.89
N VAL A 28 7.28 13.34 24.17
CA VAL A 28 5.96 13.63 24.77
C VAL A 28 5.90 15.12 25.09
N ASP A 29 4.71 15.72 24.96
CA ASP A 29 4.49 17.09 25.42
C ASP A 29 4.68 17.17 26.94
N PRO A 30 5.52 18.10 27.44
CA PRO A 30 5.78 18.23 28.87
C PRO A 30 4.58 18.75 29.67
N GLU A 31 3.57 19.34 29.01
CA GLU A 31 2.36 19.86 29.62
C GLU A 31 1.15 18.92 29.43
N ASP A 32 1.18 18.01 28.45
CA ASP A 32 0.12 17.04 28.17
C ASP A 32 0.69 15.66 27.74
N GLU A 33 0.65 14.69 28.64
CA GLU A 33 1.21 13.35 28.40
C GLU A 33 0.46 12.54 27.31
N ASP A 34 -0.70 13.01 26.85
CA ASP A 34 -1.48 12.39 25.78
C ASP A 34 -1.12 12.95 24.39
N LEU A 35 -0.24 13.95 24.29
CA LEU A 35 0.23 14.53 23.04
C LEU A 35 1.68 14.15 22.76
N TYR A 36 1.92 13.58 21.57
CA TYR A 36 3.22 13.09 21.13
C TYR A 36 3.75 13.93 19.97
N PHE A 37 5.03 14.31 20.07
CA PHE A 37 5.79 14.92 18.97
C PHE A 37 6.33 13.83 18.07
N ILE A 38 6.10 13.99 16.77
CA ILE A 38 6.56 13.07 15.74
C ILE A 38 7.12 13.81 14.53
N THR A 39 8.00 13.13 13.81
CA THR A 39 8.48 13.54 12.50
C THR A 39 8.07 12.50 11.47
N TRP A 40 7.22 12.86 10.52
CA TRP A 40 6.84 11.99 9.41
C TRP A 40 8.05 11.62 8.56
N SER A 41 8.00 10.49 7.85
CA SER A 41 9.07 10.09 6.93
C SER A 41 9.31 11.08 5.78
N THR A 42 8.37 12.00 5.53
CA THR A 42 8.52 13.14 4.61
C THR A 42 9.41 14.25 5.18
N GLY A 43 9.71 14.22 6.48
CA GLY A 43 10.46 15.25 7.20
C GLY A 43 9.58 16.33 7.85
N GLU A 44 8.25 16.20 7.79
CA GLU A 44 7.31 17.13 8.42
C GLU A 44 7.13 16.80 9.91
N GLU A 45 7.26 17.81 10.77
CA GLU A 45 7.08 17.69 12.22
C GLU A 45 5.62 18.01 12.60
N GLU A 46 5.00 17.14 13.40
CA GLU A 46 3.61 17.30 13.84
C GLU A 46 3.40 16.85 15.30
N ILE A 47 2.29 17.29 15.88
CA ILE A 47 1.80 16.83 17.18
C ILE A 47 0.55 15.99 16.94
N HIS A 48 0.54 14.78 17.48
CA HIS A 48 -0.59 13.85 17.38
C HIS A 48 -1.00 13.33 18.75
N SER A 49 -2.26 12.91 18.86
CA SER A 49 -2.73 12.24 20.08
C SER A 49 -2.11 10.84 20.18
N LYS A 50 -1.76 10.44 21.40
CA LYS A 50 -1.28 9.08 21.74
C LYS A 50 -2.29 8.02 21.27
N GLU A 51 -3.59 8.26 21.48
CA GLU A 51 -4.66 7.34 21.10
C GLU A 51 -4.75 7.13 19.59
N ASP A 52 -4.68 8.21 18.80
CA ASP A 52 -4.77 8.09 17.34
C ASP A 52 -3.58 7.33 16.76
N LEU A 53 -2.36 7.61 17.24
CA LEU A 53 -1.16 6.90 16.81
C LEU A 53 -1.22 5.41 17.16
N LEU A 54 -1.63 5.07 18.38
CA LEU A 54 -1.75 3.67 18.82
C LEU A 54 -2.81 2.93 18.02
N ARG A 55 -3.99 3.52 17.82
CA ARG A 55 -5.05 2.91 17.02
C ARG A 55 -4.56 2.63 15.59
N GLY A 56 -3.87 3.58 14.98
CA GLY A 56 -3.32 3.38 13.65
C GLY A 56 -2.20 2.34 13.60
N ILE A 57 -1.37 2.18 14.65
CA ILE A 57 -0.35 1.12 14.75
C ILE A 57 -1.00 -0.25 14.89
N GLU A 58 -2.01 -0.38 15.75
CA GLU A 58 -2.80 -1.62 15.87
C GLU A 58 -3.43 -1.99 14.54
N GLU A 59 -3.93 -1.00 13.81
CA GLU A 59 -4.44 -1.20 12.45
C GLU A 59 -3.33 -1.70 11.51
N VAL A 60 -2.12 -1.13 11.54
CA VAL A 60 -0.98 -1.66 10.77
C VAL A 60 -0.71 -3.13 11.08
N ASP A 61 -0.72 -3.52 12.36
CA ASP A 61 -0.48 -4.92 12.74
C ASP A 61 -1.61 -5.85 12.27
N ILE A 62 -2.87 -5.40 12.31
CA ILE A 62 -4.01 -6.12 11.72
C ILE A 62 -3.84 -6.25 10.21
N LEU A 63 -3.46 -5.18 9.50
CA LEU A 63 -3.24 -5.17 8.05
C LEU A 63 -2.09 -6.13 7.68
N ARG A 64 -0.97 -6.10 8.43
CA ARG A 64 0.15 -7.04 8.27
C ARG A 64 -0.28 -8.48 8.51
N ALA A 65 -1.06 -8.74 9.56
CA ALA A 65 -1.60 -10.08 9.86
C ALA A 65 -2.60 -10.55 8.77
N ALA A 66 -3.32 -9.61 8.16
CA ALA A 66 -4.19 -9.87 7.00
C ALA A 66 -3.41 -10.06 5.68
N GLY A 67 -2.08 -9.94 5.71
CA GLY A 67 -1.21 -10.13 4.56
C GLY A 67 -1.13 -8.90 3.64
N ILE A 68 -1.45 -7.71 4.15
CA ILE A 68 -1.37 -6.46 3.39
C ILE A 68 0.07 -5.97 3.41
N VAL A 69 0.73 -6.02 2.25
CA VAL A 69 2.11 -5.55 2.04
C VAL A 69 2.06 -4.16 1.41
N TYR A 70 2.74 -3.19 2.01
CA TYR A 70 3.00 -1.89 1.39
C TYR A 70 4.40 -1.92 0.79
N PRO A 71 4.56 -2.08 -0.53
CA PRO A 71 5.87 -2.09 -1.15
C PRO A 71 6.42 -0.66 -1.08
N ARG A 72 7.30 -0.41 -0.10
CA ARG A 72 8.06 0.85 0.01
C ARG A 72 9.17 0.98 -1.03
N GLY A 73 9.26 0.00 -1.91
CA GLY A 73 10.22 -0.10 -2.98
C GLY A 73 10.06 0.96 -4.04
N VAL A 74 11.06 1.81 -4.21
CA VAL A 74 11.17 2.70 -5.38
C VAL A 74 11.78 1.97 -6.60
N SER A 75 12.27 0.73 -6.42
CA SER A 75 12.84 -0.08 -7.49
C SER A 75 11.88 -1.17 -7.98
N ASP A 76 12.00 -1.54 -9.25
CA ASP A 76 11.30 -2.69 -9.85
C ASP A 76 11.50 -3.98 -9.04
N GLN A 77 12.68 -4.16 -8.44
CA GLN A 77 13.00 -5.36 -7.65
C GLN A 77 12.16 -5.43 -6.38
N ASP A 78 12.11 -4.35 -5.62
CA ASP A 78 11.37 -4.29 -4.37
C ASP A 78 9.86 -4.45 -4.63
N GLN A 79 9.36 -3.86 -5.71
CA GLN A 79 7.95 -3.99 -6.10
C GLN A 79 7.62 -5.39 -6.60
N TYR A 80 8.52 -6.02 -7.36
CA TYR A 80 8.38 -7.41 -7.79
C TYR A 80 8.34 -8.37 -6.60
N GLU A 81 9.26 -8.23 -5.64
CA GLU A 81 9.31 -9.08 -4.44
C GLU A 81 8.05 -8.93 -3.60
N ALA A 82 7.57 -7.70 -3.43
CA ALA A 82 6.35 -7.47 -2.68
C ALA A 82 5.10 -8.01 -3.38
N LEU A 83 5.01 -7.86 -4.71
CA LEU A 83 3.92 -8.44 -5.50
C LEU A 83 3.95 -9.97 -5.48
N ARG A 84 5.13 -10.59 -5.53
CA ARG A 84 5.28 -12.03 -5.32
C ARG A 84 4.79 -12.47 -3.94
N SER A 85 5.18 -11.74 -2.89
CA SER A 85 4.71 -12.03 -1.54
C SER A 85 3.18 -11.95 -1.43
N VAL A 86 2.52 -11.08 -2.19
CA VAL A 86 1.05 -11.03 -2.26
C VAL A 86 0.47 -12.28 -2.89
N MET A 87 1.07 -12.74 -3.99
CA MET A 87 0.62 -13.93 -4.72
C MET A 87 0.83 -15.23 -3.95
N ASP A 88 1.83 -15.29 -3.07
CA ASP A 88 2.18 -16.49 -2.30
C ASP A 88 1.32 -16.68 -1.02
N GLN A 89 0.44 -15.73 -0.70
CA GLN A 89 -0.44 -15.79 0.47
C GLN A 89 -1.88 -16.17 0.09
N PRO A 90 -2.76 -16.62 1.02
CA PRO A 90 -4.16 -17.03 0.74
C PRO A 90 -5.02 -15.92 0.07
N THR A 91 -6.34 -16.00 -0.10
CA THR A 91 -7.14 -14.77 -0.39
C THR A 91 -7.87 -14.33 0.89
N TYR A 92 -7.73 -13.06 1.32
CA TYR A 92 -8.40 -12.56 2.54
C TYR A 92 -9.72 -11.87 2.17
N ARG A 93 -10.78 -12.16 2.93
CA ARG A 93 -12.10 -11.55 2.75
C ARG A 93 -12.55 -10.92 4.07
N PHE A 94 -13.02 -9.68 4.00
CA PHE A 94 -13.67 -8.99 5.11
C PHE A 94 -15.09 -8.58 4.69
N GLY A 95 -16.10 -9.00 5.46
CA GLY A 95 -17.51 -8.73 5.11
C GLY A 95 -17.94 -9.30 3.74
N GLY A 96 -17.31 -10.39 3.27
CA GLY A 96 -17.57 -11.00 1.96
C GLY A 96 -16.84 -10.35 0.78
N MET A 97 -16.27 -9.16 0.98
CA MET A 97 -15.44 -8.45 -0.02
C MET A 97 -14.00 -8.94 0.04
N VAL A 98 -13.33 -9.06 -1.11
CA VAL A 98 -11.89 -9.32 -1.13
C VAL A 98 -11.16 -8.03 -0.77
N VAL A 99 -10.23 -8.14 0.16
CA VAL A 99 -9.40 -7.02 0.60
C VAL A 99 -8.11 -7.04 -0.23
N PRO A 100 -7.75 -5.94 -0.91
CA PRO A 100 -6.47 -5.84 -1.61
C PRO A 100 -5.30 -6.13 -0.66
N ARG A 101 -4.40 -7.00 -1.12
CA ARG A 101 -3.27 -7.57 -0.37
C ARG A 101 -1.97 -6.80 -0.53
N ALA A 102 -1.89 -5.92 -1.52
CA ALA A 102 -0.90 -4.85 -1.50
C ALA A 102 -1.51 -3.54 -1.90
N MET A 103 -0.91 -2.49 -1.37
CA MET A 103 -1.17 -1.11 -1.75
C MET A 103 0.16 -0.47 -2.13
N VAL A 104 0.34 -0.20 -3.42
CA VAL A 104 1.48 0.59 -3.93
C VAL A 104 0.95 1.97 -4.29
N LEU A 105 1.69 3.03 -3.97
CA LEU A 105 1.35 4.36 -4.47
C LEU A 105 1.29 4.32 -5.99
N THR A 106 0.20 4.82 -6.55
CA THR A 106 -0.12 4.71 -7.98
C THR A 106 1.01 5.26 -8.85
N CYS A 107 1.59 6.40 -8.45
CA CYS A 107 2.73 6.99 -9.15
C CYS A 107 4.06 6.25 -8.99
N ASN A 108 4.21 5.42 -7.96
CA ASN A 108 5.43 4.66 -7.72
C ASN A 108 5.39 3.30 -8.39
N PHE A 109 4.20 2.75 -8.67
CA PHE A 109 4.09 1.45 -9.34
C PHE A 109 4.61 1.52 -10.77
N ALA A 110 4.28 2.58 -11.51
CA ALA A 110 4.68 2.78 -12.90
C ALA A 110 5.24 4.20 -13.15
N PRO A 111 6.35 4.57 -12.48
CA PRO A 111 6.82 5.95 -12.38
C PRO A 111 7.12 6.62 -13.73
N GLU A 112 7.49 5.83 -14.74
CA GLU A 112 7.71 6.24 -16.12
C GLU A 112 6.46 6.86 -16.79
N HIS A 113 5.27 6.59 -16.25
CA HIS A 113 4.00 7.08 -16.77
C HIS A 113 3.45 8.31 -16.03
N TYR A 114 4.10 8.76 -14.95
CA TYR A 114 3.67 9.92 -14.17
C TYR A 114 4.72 11.03 -14.21
N TYR A 115 4.42 12.08 -14.99
CA TYR A 115 5.22 13.31 -15.03
C TYR A 115 4.88 14.23 -13.85
N LEU A 116 5.72 15.24 -13.59
CA LEU A 116 5.63 16.13 -12.41
C LEU A 116 4.21 16.64 -12.08
N GLU A 117 3.43 17.03 -13.09
CA GLU A 117 2.08 17.58 -12.89
C GLU A 117 1.02 16.52 -12.53
N THR A 118 1.16 15.29 -13.01
CA THR A 118 0.24 14.18 -12.68
C THR A 118 0.68 13.39 -11.45
N ARG A 119 1.98 13.39 -11.15
CA ARG A 119 2.54 12.68 -9.99
C ARG A 119 1.96 13.17 -8.67
N ALA A 120 1.85 14.48 -8.47
CA ALA A 120 1.30 15.07 -7.23
C ALA A 120 -0.19 14.76 -6.98
N ARG A 121 -0.91 14.27 -8.00
CA ARG A 121 -2.29 13.82 -7.83
C ARG A 121 -2.37 12.37 -7.32
N PHE A 122 -1.35 11.57 -7.62
CA PHE A 122 -1.35 10.12 -7.43
C PHE A 122 -0.26 9.65 -6.45
N ASP A 123 0.38 10.59 -5.77
CA ASP A 123 1.36 10.37 -4.69
C ASP A 123 0.70 10.07 -3.33
N SER A 124 -0.63 10.18 -3.26
CA SER A 124 -1.47 9.88 -2.10
C SER A 124 -2.54 8.82 -2.40
N GLU A 125 -2.57 8.30 -3.62
CA GLU A 125 -3.56 7.32 -4.06
C GLU A 125 -2.92 5.95 -4.30
N TYR A 126 -3.53 4.88 -3.79
CA TYR A 126 -2.97 3.53 -3.86
C TYR A 126 -3.63 2.66 -4.93
N MET A 127 -2.82 1.86 -5.62
CA MET A 127 -3.24 0.71 -6.42
C MET A 127 -3.40 -0.52 -5.53
N GLY A 128 -4.53 -1.20 -5.64
CA GLY A 128 -4.82 -2.44 -4.91
C GLY A 128 -4.49 -3.67 -5.73
N PHE A 129 -3.86 -4.68 -5.12
CA PHE A 129 -3.53 -5.96 -5.76
C PHE A 129 -4.28 -7.12 -5.10
N GLU A 130 -4.92 -7.96 -5.90
CA GLU A 130 -5.61 -9.17 -5.47
C GLU A 130 -5.21 -10.33 -6.38
N TYR A 131 -4.76 -11.44 -5.80
CA TYR A 131 -4.46 -12.66 -6.54
C TYR A 131 -5.52 -13.73 -6.30
N ASP A 132 -6.05 -14.27 -7.40
CA ASP A 132 -6.93 -15.44 -7.45
C ASP A 132 -6.12 -16.65 -7.94
N PRO A 133 -5.66 -17.52 -7.02
CA PRO A 133 -4.86 -18.68 -7.38
C PRO A 133 -5.65 -19.74 -8.16
N ALA A 134 -6.98 -19.79 -8.02
CA ALA A 134 -7.79 -20.81 -8.70
C ALA A 134 -7.88 -20.55 -10.21
N ASN A 135 -7.82 -19.28 -10.62
CA ASN A 135 -7.88 -18.87 -12.02
C ASN A 135 -6.55 -18.31 -12.55
N SER A 136 -5.51 -18.27 -11.70
CA SER A 136 -4.22 -17.62 -11.99
C SER A 136 -4.38 -16.17 -12.46
N LEU A 137 -5.25 -15.40 -11.78
CA LEU A 137 -5.53 -14.00 -12.12
C LEU A 137 -4.99 -13.05 -11.05
N LEU A 138 -4.19 -12.07 -11.46
CA LEU A 138 -3.82 -10.92 -10.66
C LEU A 138 -4.70 -9.73 -11.06
N ASN A 139 -5.59 -9.32 -10.17
CA ASN A 139 -6.45 -8.16 -10.33
C ASN A 139 -5.78 -6.94 -9.70
N ILE A 140 -5.60 -5.89 -10.49
CA ILE A 140 -4.96 -4.64 -10.08
C ILE A 140 -6.00 -3.53 -10.22
N THR A 141 -6.35 -2.88 -9.13
CA THR A 141 -7.33 -1.78 -9.11
C THR A 141 -6.59 -0.46 -8.93
N SER A 142 -6.77 0.48 -9.84
CA SER A 142 -6.17 1.81 -9.78
C SER A 142 -7.23 2.91 -9.73
N PRO A 143 -7.02 3.99 -8.95
CA PRO A 143 -7.81 5.21 -9.04
C PRO A 143 -7.41 6.11 -10.22
N ASP A 144 -6.25 5.86 -10.85
CA ASP A 144 -5.92 6.43 -12.15
C ASP A 144 -6.60 5.62 -13.27
N PRO A 145 -7.53 6.22 -14.03
CA PRO A 145 -8.20 5.55 -15.14
C PRO A 145 -7.24 5.11 -16.25
N ASP A 146 -6.10 5.79 -16.39
CA ASP A 146 -5.11 5.55 -17.45
C ASP A 146 -3.95 4.63 -17.02
N ALA A 147 -3.96 4.17 -15.76
CA ALA A 147 -2.87 3.45 -15.10
C ALA A 147 -2.29 2.29 -15.92
N GLN A 148 -1.05 2.41 -16.35
CA GLN A 148 -0.34 1.39 -17.13
C GLN A 148 0.31 0.33 -16.22
N LEU A 149 0.60 -0.85 -16.78
CA LEU A 149 1.49 -1.81 -16.14
C LEU A 149 2.93 -1.49 -16.53
N PRO A 150 3.87 -1.48 -15.57
CA PRO A 150 5.30 -1.39 -15.88
C PRO A 150 5.78 -2.57 -16.73
N ASP A 151 6.78 -2.33 -17.57
CA ASP A 151 7.38 -3.37 -18.42
C ASP A 151 7.89 -4.57 -17.60
N TRP A 152 8.44 -4.32 -16.40
CA TRP A 152 8.96 -5.39 -15.54
C TRP A 152 7.89 -6.42 -15.16
N VAL A 153 6.61 -6.04 -15.09
CA VAL A 153 5.51 -6.97 -14.81
C VAL A 153 5.42 -8.00 -15.91
N MET A 154 5.52 -7.57 -17.17
CA MET A 154 5.48 -8.44 -18.34
C MET A 154 6.77 -9.26 -18.48
N ASP A 155 7.91 -8.69 -18.11
CA ASP A 155 9.21 -9.34 -18.25
C ASP A 155 9.47 -10.39 -17.17
N ARG A 156 8.97 -10.17 -15.95
CA ARG A 156 9.32 -10.98 -14.75
C ARG A 156 8.22 -11.90 -14.27
N LEU A 157 6.96 -11.63 -14.63
CA LEU A 157 5.86 -12.55 -14.39
C LEU A 157 5.54 -13.32 -15.67
N PRO A 158 5.11 -14.60 -15.58
CA PRO A 158 4.74 -15.37 -16.75
C PRO A 158 3.36 -14.94 -17.25
N VAL A 159 3.23 -13.72 -17.78
CA VAL A 159 1.95 -13.16 -18.23
C VAL A 159 1.51 -13.82 -19.54
N SER A 160 0.27 -14.30 -19.57
CA SER A 160 -0.37 -14.89 -20.77
C SER A 160 -1.37 -13.96 -21.44
N ALA A 161 -2.01 -13.08 -20.66
CA ALA A 161 -2.95 -12.10 -21.18
C ALA A 161 -3.11 -10.94 -20.19
N VAL A 162 -3.46 -9.77 -20.71
CA VAL A 162 -3.84 -8.59 -19.92
C VAL A 162 -5.17 -8.06 -20.46
N MET A 163 -6.09 -7.75 -19.57
CA MET A 163 -7.39 -7.14 -19.89
C MET A 163 -7.57 -5.90 -19.02
N ARG A 164 -8.01 -4.79 -19.62
CA ARG A 164 -8.41 -3.59 -18.88
C ARG A 164 -9.92 -3.48 -18.87
N ILE A 165 -10.49 -3.25 -17.70
CA ILE A 165 -11.91 -3.01 -17.48
C ILE A 165 -12.05 -1.57 -16.96
N ASN A 166 -12.56 -0.69 -17.82
CA ASN A 166 -12.92 0.67 -17.43
C ASN A 166 -14.33 0.64 -16.83
N GLN A 167 -14.47 1.05 -15.56
CA GLN A 167 -15.81 1.16 -14.95
C GLN A 167 -16.47 2.49 -15.32
N ASP A 168 -17.76 2.46 -15.63
CA ASP A 168 -18.50 3.64 -16.12
C ASP A 168 -18.75 4.69 -15.02
N SER A 169 -18.37 5.93 -15.38
CA SER A 169 -18.73 7.30 -14.94
C SER A 169 -19.00 7.70 -13.48
N VAL A 170 -19.18 6.79 -12.51
CA VAL A 170 -19.47 7.18 -11.11
C VAL A 170 -18.26 7.00 -10.19
N HIS A 171 -17.45 5.97 -10.43
CA HIS A 171 -16.19 5.73 -9.71
C HIS A 171 -15.09 5.52 -10.74
N LYS A 172 -14.17 6.50 -10.87
CA LYS A 172 -13.10 6.55 -11.87
C LYS A 172 -12.00 5.48 -11.69
N LYS A 173 -12.32 4.31 -11.16
CA LYS A 173 -11.35 3.25 -10.94
C LYS A 173 -11.22 2.37 -12.18
N THR A 174 -10.00 2.11 -12.59
CA THR A 174 -9.66 1.14 -13.64
C THR A 174 -9.25 -0.16 -12.99
N ILE A 175 -9.69 -1.29 -13.55
CA ILE A 175 -9.22 -2.62 -13.16
C ILE A 175 -8.37 -3.19 -14.30
N ILE A 176 -7.18 -3.63 -13.98
CA ILE A 176 -6.29 -4.36 -14.88
C ILE A 176 -6.23 -5.81 -14.40
N VAL A 177 -6.66 -6.74 -15.24
CA VAL A 177 -6.65 -8.17 -14.96
C VAL A 177 -5.48 -8.79 -15.72
N VAL A 178 -4.50 -9.29 -14.99
CA VAL A 178 -3.31 -9.97 -15.53
C VAL A 178 -3.49 -11.47 -15.34
N LYS A 179 -3.57 -12.21 -16.44
CA LYS A 179 -3.62 -13.68 -16.40
C LYS A 179 -2.21 -14.24 -16.45
N LEU A 180 -1.82 -14.96 -15.43
CA LEU A 180 -0.54 -15.66 -15.37
C LEU A 180 -0.66 -17.05 -15.99
N GLN A 181 0.42 -17.55 -16.58
CA GLN A 181 0.51 -18.95 -16.99
C GLN A 181 0.45 -19.82 -15.74
N GLU A 182 -0.32 -20.91 -15.80
CA GLU A 182 -0.23 -21.95 -14.79
C GLU A 182 1.22 -22.45 -14.77
N THR A 183 1.87 -22.38 -13.61
CA THR A 183 3.20 -22.96 -13.48
C THR A 183 3.02 -24.48 -13.54
N PRO A 184 3.64 -25.19 -14.50
CA PRO A 184 3.51 -26.64 -14.55
C PRO A 184 4.02 -27.21 -13.23
N SER A 185 3.13 -27.90 -12.53
CA SER A 185 3.38 -28.64 -11.29
C SER A 185 4.36 -29.79 -11.49
#